data_AF-A0A810N808-F1
#
_entry.id   AF-A0A810N808-F1
#
_cell.length_a   1.000
_cell.length_b   1.000
_cell.length_c   1.000
_cell.angle_alpha   90.00
_cell.angle_beta   90.00
_cell.angle_gamma   90.00
#
_symmetry.space_group_name_H-M   'P 1'
#
loop_
_entity.id
_entity.type
_entity.pdbx_description
1 polymer ?
#
loop_
_entity_poly.entity_id
_entity_poly.type
_entity_poly.pdbx_seq_one_letter_code
_entity_poly.pdbx_strand_id
1 'polypeptide(L)' 'MVGSWDLPWDVVRSVRFDRGSAWASVELHDDELIPVLALQVVDKEHAVDGVRALRALHSSATLAPAAETA' A
#
# COMPACT_ATOMS: atom_id res chain seq x y z
N MET A 1 -16.44 -9.76 -7.87
CA MET A 1 -15.83 -8.72 -8.73
C MET A 1 -14.77 -8.04 -7.89
N VAL A 2 -13.52 -7.98 -8.35
CA VAL A 2 -12.47 -7.19 -7.70
C VAL A 2 -12.50 -5.80 -8.34
N GLY A 3 -12.53 -4.76 -7.52
CA GLY A 3 -12.38 -3.37 -7.97
C GLY A 3 -10.90 -3.00 -8.10
N SER A 4 -10.60 -2.03 -8.96
CA SER A 4 -9.28 -1.39 -9.00
C SER A 4 -9.42 0.04 -8.53
N TRP A 5 -8.39 0.54 -7.86
CA TRP A 5 -8.28 1.92 -7.40
C TRP A 5 -7.06 2.55 -8.06
N ASP A 6 -7.18 3.79 -8.49
CA ASP A 6 -6.05 4.64 -8.88
C ASP A 6 -5.93 5.72 -7.80
N LEU A 7 -4.85 5.67 -7.03
CA LEU A 7 -4.66 6.51 -5.85
C LEU A 7 -3.33 7.24 -5.99
N PRO A 8 -3.30 8.58 -5.84
CA PRO A 8 -2.04 9.31 -5.84
C PRO A 8 -1.29 9.02 -4.53
N TRP A 9 0.05 9.09 -4.55
CA TRP A 9 0.85 8.70 -3.40
C TRP A 9 0.67 9.61 -2.17
N ASP A 10 0.24 10.86 -2.36
CA ASP A 10 0.05 11.83 -1.28
C ASP A 10 -1.18 11.56 -0.39
N VAL A 11 -2.15 10.77 -0.86
CA VAL A 11 -3.29 10.36 -0.02
C VAL A 11 -3.02 9.08 0.76
N VAL A 12 -1.98 8.34 0.39
CA VAL A 12 -1.58 7.09 1.05
C VAL A 12 -0.79 7.43 2.30
N ARG A 13 -1.33 7.07 3.46
CA ARG A 13 -0.63 7.20 4.75
C ARG A 13 0.34 6.05 4.96
N SER A 14 -0.08 4.81 4.74
CA SER A 14 0.75 3.64 5.01
C SER A 14 0.30 2.37 4.26
N VAL A 15 1.23 1.40 4.14
CA VAL A 15 0.91 0.03 3.71
C VAL A 15 0.98 -0.90 4.92
N ARG A 16 -0.18 -1.41 5.33
CA ARG A 16 -0.38 -2.22 6.53
C ARG A 16 -0.43 -3.71 6.19
N PHE A 17 0.15 -4.52 7.06
CA PHE A 17 -0.01 -5.97 7.02
C PHE A 17 0.01 -6.49 8.45
N ASP A 18 -1.12 -6.25 9.12
CA ASP A 18 -1.26 -6.48 10.55
C ASP A 18 -1.40 -7.96 10.87
N ARG A 19 -0.91 -8.36 12.05
CA ARG A 19 -1.05 -9.75 12.52
C ARG A 19 -2.54 -10.08 12.69
N GLY A 20 -2.97 -11.16 12.06
CA GLY A 20 -4.37 -11.62 12.10
C GLY A 20 -5.23 -11.11 10.95
N SER A 21 -4.74 -10.15 10.15
CA SER A 21 -5.41 -9.75 8.91
C SER A 21 -5.21 -10.80 7.82
N ALA A 22 -6.27 -11.08 7.06
CA ALA A 22 -6.22 -12.02 5.95
C ALA A 22 -5.45 -11.48 4.72
N TRP A 23 -5.29 -10.16 4.63
CA TRP A 23 -4.62 -9.46 3.52
C TRP A 23 -3.95 -8.16 4.00
N ALA A 24 -3.04 -7.63 3.18
CA ALA A 24 -2.51 -6.28 3.35
C ALA A 24 -3.57 -5.21 3.02
N SER A 25 -3.42 -4.01 3.57
CA SER A 25 -4.31 -2.88 3.30
C SER A 25 -3.50 -1.59 3.10
N VAL A 26 -4.02 -0.70 2.27
CA VAL A 26 -3.56 0.68 2.16
C VAL A 26 -4.38 1.52 3.12
N GLU A 27 -3.70 2.23 4.02
CA GLU A 27 -4.30 3.20 4.93
C GLU A 27 -4.20 4.57 4.29
N LEU A 28 -5.33 5.29 4.21
CA LEU A 28 -5.40 6.64 3.69
C LEU A 28 -5.27 7.67 4.82
N HIS A 29 -5.06 8.93 4.45
CA HIS A 29 -4.96 10.03 5.42
C HIS A 29 -6.26 10.32 6.17
N ASP A 30 -7.42 9.93 5.63
CA ASP A 30 -8.75 10.08 6.23
C ASP A 30 -9.22 8.83 7.01
N ASP A 31 -8.28 7.96 7.39
CA ASP A 31 -8.49 6.73 8.17
C ASP A 31 -9.23 5.60 7.42
N GLU A 32 -9.45 5.73 6.10
CA GLU A 32 -9.95 4.64 5.28
C GLU A 32 -8.90 3.54 5.07
N LEU A 33 -9.34 2.27 5.07
CA LEU A 33 -8.52 1.09 4.78
C LEU A 33 -9.00 0.40 3.52
N ILE A 34 -8.19 0.45 2.47
CA ILE A 34 -8.46 -0.22 1.20
C ILE A 34 -7.74 -1.58 1.18
N PRO A 35 -8.46 -2.71 1.02
CA PRO A 35 -7.86 -4.03 1.01
C PRO A 35 -7.08 -4.30 -0.29
N VAL A 36 -5.88 -4.85 -0.15
CA VAL A 36 -5.04 -5.29 -1.28
C VAL A 36 -5.13 -6.81 -1.40
N LEU A 37 -6.17 -7.28 -2.10
CA LEU A 37 -6.47 -8.72 -2.22
C LEU A 37 -5.38 -9.52 -2.95
N ALA A 38 -4.45 -8.86 -3.64
CA ALA A 38 -3.28 -9.48 -4.25
C ALA A 38 -2.18 -9.88 -3.25
N LEU A 39 -2.28 -9.46 -1.98
CA LEU A 39 -1.30 -9.72 -0.93
C LEU A 39 -1.98 -10.40 0.26
N GLN A 40 -2.15 -11.72 0.19
CA GLN A 40 -2.87 -12.47 1.22
C GLN A 40 -1.91 -13.19 2.19
N VAL A 41 -2.32 -13.38 3.43
CA VAL A 41 -1.51 -14.08 4.45
C VAL A 41 -1.19 -15.53 4.06
N VAL A 42 -2.05 -16.16 3.27
CA VAL A 42 -1.87 -17.53 2.78
C VAL A 42 -0.72 -17.64 1.76
N ASP A 43 -0.31 -16.52 1.14
CA ASP A 43 0.79 -16.46 0.16
C ASP A 43 2.18 -16.37 0.83
N LYS A 44 2.22 -16.29 2.17
CA LYS A 44 3.44 -16.36 2.98
C LYS A 44 4.51 -15.35 2.54
N GLU A 45 5.74 -15.80 2.29
CA GLU A 45 6.88 -14.95 1.90
C GLU A 45 6.57 -14.09 0.67
N HIS A 46 5.76 -14.58 -0.28
CA HIS A 46 5.40 -13.80 -1.46
C HIS A 46 4.61 -12.53 -1.08
N ALA A 47 3.67 -12.64 -0.14
CA ALA A 47 2.95 -11.46 0.37
C ALA A 47 3.87 -10.54 1.17
N VAL A 48 4.82 -11.09 1.94
CA VAL A 48 5.80 -10.29 2.68
C VAL A 48 6.66 -9.47 1.73
N ASP A 49 7.17 -10.07 0.67
CA ASP A 49 7.99 -9.38 -0.34
C ASP A 49 7.20 -8.33 -1.11
N GLY A 50 5.94 -8.62 -1.47
CA GLY A 50 5.05 -7.64 -2.08
C GLY A 50 4.78 -6.43 -1.17
N VAL A 51 4.52 -6.64 0.13
CA VAL A 51 4.36 -5.56 1.11
C VAL A 51 5.63 -4.74 1.25
N ARG A 52 6.81 -5.38 1.29
CA ARG A 52 8.11 -4.67 1.33
C ARG A 52 8.32 -3.80 0.09
N ALA A 53 8.02 -4.34 -1.10
CA ALA A 53 8.12 -3.60 -2.35
C ALA A 53 7.18 -2.39 -2.37
N LEU A 54 5.92 -2.55 -1.97
CA LEU A 54 4.97 -1.43 -1.91
C LEU A 54 5.43 -0.34 -0.92
N ARG A 55 5.97 -0.72 0.25
CA ARG A 55 6.52 0.24 1.22
C ARG A 55 7.72 1.00 0.66
N ALA A 56 8.59 0.33 -0.11
CA ALA A 56 9.73 0.98 -0.75
C ALA A 56 9.28 1.97 -1.82
N LEU A 57 8.26 1.63 -2.62
CA LEU A 57 7.66 2.53 -3.62
C LEU A 57 7.04 3.76 -2.95
N HIS A 58 6.22 3.56 -1.91
CA HIS A 58 5.62 4.64 -1.13
C HIS A 58 6.70 5.57 -0.52
N SER A 59 7.75 4.99 0.08
CA SER A 59 8.87 5.76 0.61
C SER A 59 9.59 6.54 -0.47
N SER A 60 9.77 5.98 -1.66
CA SER A 60 10.45 6.66 -2.77
C SER A 60 9.61 7.83 -3.30
N ALA A 61 8.30 7.66 -3.38
CA ALA A 61 7.37 8.69 -3.83
C ALA A 61 7.22 9.84 -2.82
N THR A 62 7.31 9.57 -1.52
CA THR A 62 7.21 10.58 -0.45
C THR A 62 8.54 11.27 -0.16
N LEU A 63 9.67 10.62 -0.44
CA LEU A 63 11.02 11.21 -0.34
C LEU A 63 11.44 11.97 -1.59
N ALA A 64 10.82 11.68 -2.74
CA ALA A 64 10.98 12.50 -3.93
C ALA A 64 10.43 13.90 -3.60
N PRO A 65 11.26 14.97 -3.62
CA PRO A 65 10.72 16.31 -3.53
C PRO A 65 9.75 16.54 -4.68
N ALA A 66 8.77 17.43 -4.46
CA ALA A 66 7.79 17.94 -5.41
C ALA A 66 8.44 18.51 -6.69
N ALA A 67 9.04 17.64 -7.51
CA ALA A 67 9.78 17.94 -8.72
C ALA A 67 8.92 17.61 -9.94
N GLU A 68 7.65 18.02 -9.92
CA GLU A 68 6.89 18.26 -11.15
C GLU A 68 5.70 19.20 -10.85
N THR A 69 6.00 20.44 -10.50
CA THR A 69 5.09 21.58 -10.71
C THR A 69 5.96 22.80 -10.98
N ALA A 70 6.43 22.92 -12.22
CA ALA A 70 7.07 24.12 -12.77
C ALA A 70 6.57 24.31 -14.21
#